data_AF-A0A538U5N6-F1
#
_entry.id   AF-A0A538U5N6-F1
#
_cell.length_a   1.000
_cell.length_b   1.000
_cell.length_c   1.000
_cell.angle_alpha   90.00
_cell.angle_beta   90.00
_cell.angle_gamma   90.00
#
_symmetry.space_group_name_H-M   'P 1'
#
loop_
_entity.id
_entity.type
_entity.pdbx_description
1 polymer ?
#
loop_
_entity_poly.entity_id
_entity_poly.type
_entity_poly.pdbx_seq_one_letter_code
_entity_poly.pdbx_strand_id
1 'polypeptide(L)'
;YTIGNVLSAQLFQAGLRANPGIPDEIRRGEFGTLRAWLRENVYRHGSKFTADEIVQRATGGALTTGPYLDYLWGKYQPLYGLRSEERQPVSVG
;
A
#
# COMPACT_ATOMS: atom_id res chain seq x y z
N TYR A 1 -2.68 11.77 11.01
CA TYR A 1 -3.83 10.85 11.14
C TYR A 1 -4.48 10.48 9.81
N THR A 2 -4.65 11.41 8.87
CA THR A 2 -5.29 11.13 7.55
C THR A 2 -4.62 10.02 6.74
N ILE A 3 -3.29 9.99 6.71
CA ILE A 3 -2.49 9.05 5.90
C ILE A 3 -2.73 7.59 6.32
N GLY A 4 -2.67 7.32 7.63
CA GLY A 4 -2.89 5.98 8.15
C GLY A 4 -4.28 5.44 7.84
N ASN A 5 -5.30 6.30 7.83
CA ASN A 5 -6.67 5.91 7.53
C ASN A 5 -6.84 5.54 6.04
N VAL A 6 -6.30 6.34 5.12
CA VAL A 6 -6.40 6.05 3.69
C VAL A 6 -5.64 4.77 3.34
N LEU A 7 -4.43 4.62 3.87
CA LEU A 7 -3.62 3.42 3.70
C LEU A 7 -4.34 2.17 4.22
N SER A 8 -4.90 2.26 5.43
CA SER A 8 -5.64 1.15 6.04
C SER A 8 -6.85 0.76 5.21
N ALA A 9 -7.59 1.73 4.67
CA ALA A 9 -8.74 1.46 3.81
C ALA A 9 -8.33 0.74 2.52
N GLN A 10 -7.26 1.18 1.85
CA GLN A 10 -6.79 0.54 0.61
C GLN A 10 -6.23 -0.87 0.84
N LEU A 11 -5.44 -1.05 1.89
CA LEU A 11 -4.92 -2.37 2.27
C LEU A 11 -6.05 -3.32 2.66
N PHE A 12 -7.05 -2.83 3.39
CA PHE A 12 -8.22 -3.63 3.74
C PHE A 12 -8.98 -4.05 2.48
N GLN A 13 -9.25 -3.14 1.54
CA GLN A 13 -9.89 -3.45 0.26
C GLN A 13 -9.10 -4.48 -0.55
N ALA A 14 -7.76 -4.40 -0.56
CA ALA A 14 -6.93 -5.41 -1.23
C ALA A 14 -6.99 -6.77 -0.53
N GLY A 15 -6.97 -6.79 0.80
CA GLY A 15 -7.20 -8.00 1.58
C GLY A 15 -8.57 -8.63 1.29
N LEU A 16 -9.63 -7.83 1.17
CA LEU A 16 -10.97 -8.31 0.80
C LEU A 16 -11.01 -8.93 -0.59
N ARG A 17 -10.29 -8.35 -1.56
CA ARG A 17 -10.19 -8.93 -2.92
C ARG A 17 -9.48 -10.27 -2.92
N ALA A 18 -8.44 -10.42 -2.09
CA ALA A 18 -7.72 -11.69 -1.96
C ALA A 18 -8.56 -12.74 -1.21
N ASN A 19 -9.22 -12.33 -0.12
CA ASN A 19 -9.96 -13.20 0.78
C ASN A 19 -11.32 -12.58 1.13
N PRO A 20 -12.37 -12.83 0.33
CA PRO A 20 -13.70 -12.27 0.54
C PRO A 20 -14.37 -12.65 1.87
N GLY A 21 -13.89 -13.71 2.55
CA GLY A 21 -14.42 -14.17 3.84
C GLY A 21 -13.97 -13.35 5.06
N ILE A 22 -12.99 -12.46 4.90
CA ILE A 22 -12.44 -11.63 6.00
C ILE A 22 -13.54 -10.89 6.79
N PRO A 23 -14.57 -10.25 6.19
CA PRO A 23 -15.60 -9.56 6.96
C PRO A 23 -16.39 -10.48 7.88
N ASP A 24 -16.67 -11.71 7.43
CA ASP A 24 -17.44 -12.69 8.19
C ASP A 24 -16.61 -13.26 9.35
N GLU A 25 -15.33 -13.51 9.12
CA GLU A 25 -14.36 -13.89 10.15
C GLU A 25 -14.23 -12.80 11.23
N ILE A 26 -14.08 -11.53 10.83
CA ILE A 26 -14.02 -10.40 11.75
C ILE A 26 -15.27 -10.34 12.63
N ARG A 27 -16.47 -10.57 12.07
CA ARG A 27 -17.72 -10.62 12.85
C ARG A 27 -17.73 -11.74 13.88
N ARG A 28 -17.00 -12.83 13.66
CA ARG A 28 -16.81 -13.94 14.62
C ARG A 28 -15.64 -13.71 15.57
N GLY A 29 -14.92 -12.59 15.47
CA GLY A 29 -13.69 -12.34 16.25
C GLY A 29 -12.46 -13.09 15.72
N GLU A 30 -12.53 -13.64 14.51
CA GLU A 30 -11.44 -14.33 13.84
C GLU A 30 -10.66 -13.33 12.96
N PHE A 31 -9.39 -13.09 13.31
CA PHE A 31 -8.53 -12.15 12.58
C PHE A 31 -7.36 -12.83 11.87
N GLY A 32 -7.33 -14.16 11.89
CA GLY A 32 -6.19 -14.96 11.41
C GLY A 32 -5.86 -14.69 9.95
N THR A 33 -6.87 -14.73 9.08
CA THR A 33 -6.71 -14.55 7.64
C THR A 33 -6.23 -13.15 7.29
N LEU A 34 -6.87 -12.11 7.85
CA LEU A 34 -6.45 -10.72 7.62
C LEU A 34 -5.02 -10.49 8.11
N ARG A 35 -4.67 -11.01 9.29
CA ARG A 35 -3.33 -10.86 9.87
C ARG A 35 -2.27 -11.61 9.05
N ALA A 36 -2.58 -12.81 8.56
CA ALA A 36 -1.69 -13.58 7.70
C ALA A 36 -1.43 -12.83 6.39
N TRP A 37 -2.49 -12.32 5.75
CA TRP A 37 -2.38 -11.53 4.53
C TRP A 37 -1.54 -10.26 4.75
N LEU A 38 -1.78 -9.51 5.82
CA LEU A 38 -0.98 -8.32 6.16
C LEU A 38 0.49 -8.69 6.45
N ARG A 39 0.75 -9.82 7.10
CA ARG A 39 2.12 -10.28 7.36
C ARG A 39 2.87 -10.53 6.06
N GLU A 40 2.23 -11.19 5.11
CA GLU A 40 2.82 -11.54 3.82
C GLU A 40 2.93 -10.34 2.87
N ASN A 41 1.95 -9.45 2.84
CA ASN A 41 1.91 -8.39 1.82
C ASN A 41 2.44 -7.04 2.33
N VAL A 42 2.55 -6.86 3.64
CA VAL A 42 2.94 -5.58 4.27
C VAL A 42 4.10 -5.79 5.24
N TYR A 43 3.89 -6.54 6.33
CA TYR A 43 4.84 -6.54 7.46
C TYR A 43 6.18 -7.23 7.16
N ARG A 44 6.21 -8.26 6.29
CA ARG A 44 7.48 -8.92 5.92
C ARG A 44 8.48 -7.98 5.26
N HIS A 45 8.01 -6.87 4.68
CA HIS A 45 8.84 -5.93 3.95
C HIS A 45 9.52 -4.90 4.86
N GLY A 46 9.11 -4.80 6.14
CA GLY A 46 9.72 -3.88 7.11
C GLY A 46 9.84 -2.45 6.59
N SER A 47 11.00 -1.83 6.80
CA SER A 47 11.33 -0.50 6.26
C SER A 47 12.08 -0.55 4.93
N LYS A 48 12.09 -1.71 4.24
CA LYS A 48 12.81 -1.91 2.98
C LYS A 48 12.19 -1.13 1.82
N PHE A 49 10.89 -0.86 1.90
CA PHE A 49 10.12 -0.19 0.87
C PHE A 49 9.36 1.00 1.46
N THR A 50 9.15 2.01 0.62
CA THR A 50 8.28 3.14 0.95
C THR A 50 6.81 2.69 1.08
N ALA A 51 5.98 3.51 1.72
CA ALA A 51 4.55 3.19 1.88
C ALA A 51 3.85 3.00 0.52
N ASP A 52 4.20 3.81 -0.47
CA ASP A 52 3.65 3.75 -1.82
C ASP A 52 4.04 2.43 -2.51
N GLU A 53 5.31 2.07 -2.42
CA GLU A 53 5.82 0.81 -2.94
C GLU A 53 5.17 -0.44 -2.30
N ILE A 54 4.87 -0.39 -1.00
CA ILE A 54 4.15 -1.47 -0.31
C ILE A 54 2.72 -1.55 -0.83
N VAL A 55 2.03 -0.41 -1.00
CA VAL A 55 0.67 -0.37 -1.53
C VAL A 55 0.63 -0.86 -2.97
N GLN A 56 1.56 -0.43 -3.81
CA GLN A 56 1.61 -0.85 -5.20
C GLN A 56 1.82 -2.37 -5.30
N ARG A 57 2.74 -2.93 -4.50
CA ARG A 57 2.98 -4.37 -4.44
C ARG A 57 1.80 -5.16 -3.86
N ALA A 58 1.13 -4.64 -2.83
CA ALA A 58 0.04 -5.34 -2.14
C ALA A 58 -1.33 -5.20 -2.83
N THR A 59 -1.55 -4.09 -3.55
CA THR A 59 -2.87 -3.76 -4.10
C THR A 59 -2.93 -3.80 -5.62
N GLY A 60 -1.77 -3.80 -6.30
CA GLY A 60 -1.64 -3.75 -7.76
C GLY A 60 -1.83 -2.35 -8.37
N GLY A 61 -2.09 -1.32 -7.54
CA GLY A 61 -2.29 0.06 -7.98
C GLY A 61 -1.53 1.05 -7.11
N ALA A 62 -1.22 2.22 -7.69
CA ALA A 62 -0.62 3.32 -6.93
C ALA A 62 -1.59 3.79 -5.84
N LEU A 63 -1.03 4.27 -4.73
CA LEU A 63 -1.82 4.81 -3.64
C LEU A 63 -2.65 6.00 -4.17
N THR A 64 -3.98 5.84 -4.15
CA THR A 64 -4.93 6.83 -4.70
C THR A 64 -5.06 8.05 -3.78
N THR A 65 -4.01 8.86 -3.70
CA THR A 65 -3.94 10.07 -2.87
C THR A 65 -3.00 11.10 -3.51
N GLY A 66 -3.46 11.79 -4.55
CA GLY A 66 -2.66 12.82 -5.25
C GLY A 66 -1.93 13.79 -4.31
N PRO A 67 -2.61 14.43 -3.33
CA PRO A 67 -1.95 15.36 -2.40
C PRO A 67 -0.90 14.74 -1.49
N TYR A 68 -0.98 13.42 -1.25
CA TYR A 68 -0.01 12.72 -0.40
C TYR A 68 1.19 12.20 -1.19
N LEU A 69 1.00 11.80 -2.45
CA LEU A 69 2.12 11.53 -3.36
C LEU A 69 3.01 12.77 -3.48
N ASP A 70 2.40 13.94 -3.64
CA ASP A 70 3.11 15.22 -3.67
C ASP A 70 3.87 15.50 -2.37
N TYR A 71 3.26 15.23 -1.20
CA TYR A 71 3.93 15.37 0.10
C TYR A 71 5.11 14.41 0.26
N LEU A 72 4.94 13.14 -0.10
CA LEU A 72 6.01 12.15 -0.02
C LEU A 72 7.15 12.48 -0.96
N TRP A 73 6.85 12.86 -2.21
CA TRP A 73 7.86 13.29 -3.17
C TRP A 73 8.60 14.51 -2.64
N GLY A 74 7.91 15.54 -2.16
CA GLY A 74 8.55 16.71 -1.57
C GLY A 74 9.44 16.38 -0.35
N LYS A 75 9.03 15.41 0.48
CA LYS A 75 9.78 15.04 1.69
C LYS A 75 10.95 14.10 1.43
N TYR A 76 10.79 13.13 0.53
CA TYR A 76 11.74 12.04 0.35
C TYR A 76 12.62 12.18 -0.90
N GLN A 77 12.22 12.96 -1.91
CA GLN A 77 13.07 13.27 -3.05
C GLN A 77 14.40 13.93 -2.63
N PRO A 78 14.45 14.86 -1.66
CA PRO A 78 15.72 15.42 -1.17
C PRO A 78 16.55 14.43 -0.36
N LEU A 79 15.90 13.44 0.29
CA LEU A 79 16.57 12.47 1.18
C LEU A 79 17.19 11.29 0.42
N TYR A 80 16.61 10.92 -0.73
CA TYR A 80 17.07 9.79 -1.55
C TYR A 80 17.75 10.19 -2.86
N GLY A 81 17.88 11.49 -3.16
CA GLY A 81 18.60 11.96 -4.35
C GLY A 81 18.02 11.46 -5.67
N LEU A 82 16.71 11.18 -5.72
CA LEU A 82 16.02 10.73 -6.93
C LEU A 82 15.95 11.92 -7.90
N ARG A 83 16.88 11.95 -8.87
CA ARG A 83 16.84 12.88 -10.00
C ARG A 83 15.66 12.54 -10.90
N SER A 84 14.97 13.57 -11.37
CA SER A 84 13.69 13.53 -12.11
C SER A 84 13.76 12.92 -13.52
N GLU A 85 14.66 11.99 -13.78
CA GLU A 85 14.89 11.37 -15.09
C GLU A 85 14.58 9.88 -15.04
N GLU A 86 13.29 9.53 -14.89
CA GLU A 86 12.72 8.33 -15.51
C GLU A 86 11.18 8.39 -15.44
N ARG A 87 10.60 9.30 -16.22
CA ARG A 87 9.25 9.07 -16.73
C ARG A 87 9.35 8.02 -17.83
N GLN A 88 9.26 6.73 -17.48
CA GLN A 88 8.93 5.71 -18.48
C GLN A 88 7.41 5.68 -18.66
N PRO A 89 6.87 5.91 -19.87
CA PRO A 89 5.46 5.65 -20.15
C PRO A 89 5.27 4.13 -20.15
N VAL A 90 4.32 3.65 -19.34
CA VAL A 90 3.96 2.23 -19.33
C VAL A 90 3.26 1.93 -20.65
N SER A 91 4.03 1.47 -21.63
CA SER A 91 3.53 0.97 -22.91
C SER A 91 3.00 -0.44 -22.68
N VAL A 92 1.67 -0.58 -22.73
CA VAL A 92 0.99 -1.87 -22.75
C VAL A 92 1.06 -2.38 -24.19
N GLY A 93 1.88 -3.40 -24.40
CA GLY A 93 1.86 -4.25 -25.59
C GLY A 93 1.02 -5.49 -25.35
#